data_AF-A0A7K5NZM1-F1
#
_entry.id   AF-A0A7K5NZM1-F1
#
_cell.length_a   1.000
_cell.length_b   1.000
_cell.length_c   1.000
_cell.angle_alpha   90.00
_cell.angle_beta   90.00
_cell.angle_gamma   90.00
#
_symmetry.space_group_name_H-M   'P 1'
#
loop_
_entity.id
_entity.type
_entity.pdbx_description
1 polymer ?
#
loop_
_entity_poly.entity_id
_entity_poly.type
_entity_poly.pdbx_seq_one_letter_code
_entity_poly.pdbx_strand_id
1 'polypeptide(L)'
;VPLPRSLSPGLSLKCIKDKKVPIGVTLVVAVLLLAVIALAAKKCPSCPSCPSPVPSSCLENGIGYGEKCFYFVENEADWNSSEISCLALGAHLATIDTGKELDFFLRYGRSMHYWVGLHRDGSGPWKWLNGSLYNN
;
A
#
# COMPACT_ATOMS: atom_id res chain seq x y z
N VAL A 1 -0.35 16.56 -65.49
CA VAL A 1 0.25 17.04 -64.23
C VAL A 1 0.01 18.55 -64.15
N PRO A 2 -0.78 19.00 -63.16
CA PRO A 2 -0.15 19.70 -62.04
C PRO A 2 -0.49 19.01 -60.71
N LEU A 3 0.56 18.72 -59.94
CA LEU A 3 0.46 18.30 -58.54
C LEU A 3 -0.19 19.43 -57.71
N PRO A 4 -1.08 19.13 -56.75
CA PRO A 4 -1.31 20.07 -55.67
C PRO A 4 -0.03 20.22 -54.84
N ARG A 5 0.32 21.49 -54.66
CA ARG A 5 1.54 22.04 -54.07
C ARG A 5 1.93 21.35 -52.76
N SER A 6 3.24 21.19 -52.61
CA SER A 6 3.98 20.89 -51.39
C SER A 6 3.26 21.35 -50.12
N LEU A 7 2.82 20.38 -49.32
CA LEU A 7 2.43 20.60 -47.94
C LEU A 7 3.71 20.99 -47.16
N SER A 8 3.79 22.22 -46.66
CA SER A 8 4.92 22.69 -45.86
C SER A 8 5.16 21.78 -44.64
N PRO A 9 6.40 21.38 -44.34
CA PRO A 9 6.69 20.61 -43.13
C PRO A 9 6.69 21.58 -41.94
N GLY A 10 5.63 21.57 -41.14
CA GLY A 10 5.61 22.37 -39.91
C GLY A 10 4.26 22.75 -39.34
N LEU A 11 3.13 22.51 -40.05
CA LEU A 11 1.82 22.78 -39.47
C LEU A 11 1.28 21.55 -38.73
N SER A 12 1.47 21.53 -37.41
CA SER A 12 0.83 20.56 -36.52
C SER A 12 -0.65 20.93 -36.39
N LEU A 13 -1.54 20.17 -37.04
CA LEU A 13 -2.98 20.30 -36.78
C LEU A 13 -3.27 19.76 -35.38
N LYS A 14 -3.56 20.66 -34.45
CA LYS A 14 -4.06 20.30 -33.12
C LYS A 14 -5.58 20.40 -33.10
N CYS A 15 -6.24 19.26 -32.93
CA CYS A 15 -7.68 19.20 -32.73
C CYS A 15 -7.95 19.41 -31.23
N ILE A 16 -8.45 20.59 -30.86
CA ILE A 16 -8.93 20.84 -29.51
C ILE A 16 -10.43 20.56 -29.52
N LYS A 17 -10.82 19.37 -29.08
CA LYS A 17 -12.23 19.08 -28.80
C LYS A 17 -12.56 19.80 -27.50
N ASP A 18 -13.16 20.98 -27.61
CA ASP A 18 -13.65 21.74 -26.46
C ASP A 18 -14.63 20.85 -25.70
N LYS A 19 -14.18 20.26 -24.58
CA LYS A 19 -15.09 19.64 -23.64
C LYS A 19 -15.82 20.80 -22.97
N LYS A 20 -16.89 21.28 -23.59
CA LYS A 20 -17.93 22.04 -22.91
C LYS A 20 -18.58 21.11 -21.89
N VAL A 21 -17.86 20.83 -20.81
CA VAL A 21 -18.46 20.29 -19.61
C VAL A 21 -19.48 21.37 -19.24
N PRO A 22 -20.79 21.09 -19.32
CA PRO A 22 -21.79 22.09 -19.06
C PRO A 22 -21.50 22.62 -17.65
N ILE A 23 -21.48 23.94 -17.48
CA ILE A 23 -21.05 24.59 -16.24
C ILE A 23 -21.75 23.96 -15.01
N GLY A 24 -23.00 23.51 -15.18
CA GLY A 24 -23.73 22.72 -14.20
C GLY A 24 -23.04 21.42 -13.76
N VAL A 25 -22.45 20.63 -14.65
CA VAL A 25 -21.73 19.40 -14.29
C VAL A 25 -20.47 19.72 -13.47
N THR A 26 -19.71 20.76 -13.83
CA THR A 26 -18.53 21.17 -13.05
C THR A 26 -18.93 21.66 -11.66
N LEU A 27 -20.01 22.45 -11.56
CA LEU A 27 -20.53 22.93 -10.27
C LEU A 27 -21.05 21.77 -9.41
N VAL A 28 -21.78 20.82 -9.99
CA VAL A 28 -22.28 19.63 -9.26
C VAL A 28 -21.12 18.78 -8.75
N VAL A 29 -20.10 18.52 -9.57
CA VAL A 29 -18.91 17.77 -9.14
C VAL A 29 -18.16 18.52 -8.03
N ALA A 30 -17.99 19.84 -8.14
CA ALA A 30 -17.36 20.65 -7.10
C ALA A 30 -18.14 20.62 -5.77
N VAL A 31 -19.47 20.72 -5.82
CA VAL A 31 -20.35 20.62 -4.64
C VAL A 31 -20.26 19.23 -4.00
N LEU A 32 -20.28 18.17 -4.81
CA LEU A 32 -20.13 16.80 -4.31
C LEU A 32 -18.76 16.58 -3.65
N LEU A 33 -17.67 17.09 -4.23
CA LEU A 33 -16.34 17.03 -3.63
C LEU A 33 -16.28 17.78 -2.29
N LEU A 34 -16.83 19.00 -2.23
CA LEU A 34 -16.89 19.78 -0.98
C LEU A 34 -17.73 19.08 0.10
N ALA A 35 -18.86 18.48 -0.27
CA ALA A 35 -19.71 17.73 0.66
C ALA A 35 -18.99 16.48 1.21
N VAL A 36 -18.24 15.76 0.39
CA VAL A 36 -17.43 14.61 0.83
C VAL A 36 -16.31 15.07 1.78
N ILE A 37 -15.63 16.17 1.48
CA ILE A 37 -14.60 16.74 2.37
C ILE A 37 -15.23 17.17 3.70
N ALA A 38 -16.41 17.80 3.70
CA ALA A 38 -17.11 18.18 4.92
C ALA A 38 -17.58 16.98 5.76
N LEU A 39 -18.00 15.88 5.12
CA LEU A 39 -18.36 14.64 5.80
C LEU A 39 -17.12 13.93 6.40
N ALA A 40 -15.98 13.97 5.71
CA ALA A 40 -14.71 13.47 6.24
C ALA A 40 -14.13 14.35 7.36
N ALA A 41 -14.48 15.64 7.36
CA ALA A 41 -14.08 16.61 8.38
C ALA A 41 -15.03 16.70 9.58
N LYS A 42 -15.98 15.75 9.75
CA LYS A 42 -16.64 15.56 11.05
C LYS A 42 -15.57 15.17 12.07
N LYS A 43 -15.00 16.21 12.67
CA LYS A 43 -14.03 16.17 13.75
C LYS A 43 -14.62 15.22 14.80
N CYS A 44 -14.02 14.04 14.96
CA CYS A 44 -14.28 13.24 16.14
C CYS A 44 -14.02 14.16 17.34
N PRO A 45 -14.98 14.35 18.26
CA PRO A 45 -14.68 15.04 19.50
C PRO A 45 -13.49 14.31 20.12
N SER A 46 -12.40 15.05 20.32
CA SER A 46 -11.15 14.54 20.88
C SER A 46 -11.46 13.78 22.16
N CYS A 47 -11.29 12.46 22.13
CA CYS A 47 -11.49 11.63 23.32
C CYS A 47 -10.49 12.07 24.38
N PRO A 48 -10.94 12.43 25.60
CA PRO A 48 -10.02 12.68 26.70
C PRO A 48 -9.28 11.36 27.00
N SER A 49 -7.97 11.47 27.07
CA SER A 49 -6.96 10.41 27.19
C SER A 49 -7.40 9.16 27.95
N CYS A 50 -7.23 7.99 27.33
CA CYS A 50 -7.37 6.69 28.01
C CYS A 50 -6.08 6.37 28.78
N PRO A 51 -6.15 5.93 30.06
CA PRO A 51 -4.98 5.49 30.81
C PRO A 51 -4.77 3.97 30.70
N SER A 52 -3.72 3.52 29.99
CA SER A 52 -2.92 2.29 30.25
C SER A 52 -2.02 1.95 29.05
N PRO A 53 -0.92 1.19 29.24
CA PRO A 53 0.19 1.10 28.29
C PRO A 53 -0.18 0.32 27.02
N VAL A 54 -0.75 1.03 26.06
CA VAL A 54 -0.77 0.60 24.65
C VAL A 54 0.67 0.78 24.15
N PRO A 55 1.31 -0.20 23.47
CA PRO A 55 2.52 0.06 22.72
C PRO A 55 2.17 1.16 21.72
N SER A 56 2.62 2.37 22.02
CA SER A 56 2.14 3.61 21.44
C SER A 56 2.50 3.65 19.97
N SER A 57 1.58 3.20 19.10
CA SER A 57 1.75 3.09 17.65
C SER A 57 2.93 2.20 17.22
N CYS A 58 2.82 1.54 16.06
CA CYS A 58 4.00 0.95 15.45
C CYS A 58 5.09 2.02 15.27
N LEU A 59 6.37 1.62 15.27
CA LEU A 59 7.47 2.52 14.96
C LEU A 59 7.18 3.18 13.60
N GLU A 60 7.67 4.42 13.41
CA GLU A 60 7.39 5.22 12.22
C GLU A 60 7.61 4.41 10.95
N ASN A 61 6.57 4.29 10.09
CA ASN A 61 6.41 3.46 8.87
C ASN A 61 5.77 2.06 9.02
N GLY A 62 5.55 1.57 10.25
CA GLY A 62 4.89 0.29 10.49
C GLY A 62 3.36 0.37 10.38
N ILE A 63 2.75 -0.69 9.86
CA ILE A 63 1.29 -0.82 9.78
C ILE A 63 0.81 -1.79 10.86
N GLY A 64 -0.05 -1.31 11.75
CA GLY A 64 -0.61 -2.12 12.83
C GLY A 64 -1.78 -3.00 12.34
N TYR A 65 -1.76 -4.27 12.71
CA TYR A 65 -2.89 -5.18 12.54
C TYR A 65 -2.98 -6.13 13.75
N GLY A 66 -4.08 -6.02 14.51
CA GLY A 66 -4.19 -6.69 15.80
C GLY A 66 -3.14 -6.18 16.79
N GLU A 67 -2.42 -7.11 17.42
CA GLU A 67 -1.32 -6.82 18.36
C GLU A 67 0.06 -6.82 17.69
N LYS A 68 0.10 -6.79 16.35
CA LYS A 68 1.33 -6.88 15.55
C LYS A 68 1.57 -5.62 14.74
N CYS A 69 2.85 -5.34 14.48
CA CYS A 69 3.32 -4.28 13.59
C CYS A 69 4.04 -4.88 12.39
N PHE A 70 3.59 -4.53 11.18
CA PHE A 70 4.14 -5.03 9.92
C PHE A 70 4.95 -3.95 9.22
N TYR A 71 6.14 -4.31 8.77
CA TYR A 71 7.05 -3.44 8.05
C TYR A 71 7.30 -4.04 6.66
N PHE A 72 6.83 -3.35 5.62
CA PHE A 72 7.02 -3.77 4.23
C PHE A 72 8.29 -3.09 3.70
N VAL A 73 9.43 -3.75 3.91
CA VAL A 73 10.72 -3.27 3.43
C VAL A 73 10.90 -3.73 1.98
N GLU A 74 11.00 -2.77 1.06
CA GLU A 74 11.30 -3.05 -0.35
C GLU A 74 12.81 -3.26 -0.51
N ASN A 75 13.26 -4.52 -0.47
CA ASN A 75 14.63 -4.90 -0.80
C ASN A 75 14.64 -6.09 -1.78
N GLU A 76 15.38 -5.97 -2.88
CA GLU A 76 15.67 -7.11 -3.77
C GLU A 76 16.75 -7.98 -3.12
N ALA A 77 16.36 -8.71 -2.08
CA ALA A 77 17.25 -9.50 -1.25
C ALA A 77 16.81 -10.97 -1.20
N ASP A 78 17.74 -11.89 -0.94
CA ASP A 78 17.37 -13.28 -0.60
C ASP A 78 16.75 -13.35 0.80
N TRP A 79 16.21 -14.52 1.16
CA TRP A 79 15.53 -14.72 2.44
C TRP A 79 16.41 -14.35 3.64
N ASN A 80 17.69 -14.76 3.62
CA ASN A 80 18.61 -14.53 4.74
C ASN A 80 18.97 -13.05 4.89
N SER A 81 19.21 -12.36 3.78
CA SER A 81 19.48 -10.92 3.76
C SER A 81 18.25 -10.10 4.18
N SER A 82 17.05 -10.61 3.88
CA SER A 82 15.79 -10.00 4.31
C SER A 82 15.59 -10.14 5.81
N GLU A 83 15.90 -11.30 6.40
CA GLU A 83 15.89 -11.49 7.86
C GLU A 83 16.88 -10.55 8.56
N ILE A 84 18.11 -10.42 8.05
CA ILE A 84 19.10 -9.47 8.59
C ILE A 84 18.57 -8.02 8.56
N SER A 85 17.87 -7.65 7.48
CA SER A 85 17.26 -6.33 7.34
C SER A 85 16.15 -6.10 8.36
N CYS A 86 15.29 -7.10 8.61
CA CYS A 86 14.27 -7.04 9.65
C CYS A 86 14.88 -6.95 11.05
N LEU A 87 15.97 -7.69 11.32
CA LEU A 87 16.67 -7.65 12.60
C LEU A 87 17.26 -6.27 12.90
N ALA A 88 17.71 -5.53 11.88
CA ALA A 88 18.17 -4.15 12.03
C ALA A 88 17.06 -3.18 12.48
N LEU A 89 15.79 -3.54 12.26
CA LEU A 89 14.61 -2.82 12.74
C LEU A 89 14.10 -3.34 14.10
N GLY A 90 14.82 -4.29 14.72
CA GLY A 90 14.37 -4.96 15.95
C GLY A 90 13.18 -5.89 15.73
N ALA A 91 13.02 -6.41 14.51
CA ALA A 91 11.93 -7.30 14.10
C ALA A 91 12.47 -8.57 13.44
N HIS A 92 11.57 -9.49 13.11
CA HIS A 92 11.84 -10.69 12.33
C HIS A 92 10.98 -10.67 11.06
N LEU A 93 11.32 -11.49 10.06
CA LEU A 93 10.42 -11.75 8.94
C LEU A 93 9.05 -12.22 9.47
N ALA A 94 7.99 -11.72 8.84
CA ALA A 94 6.64 -11.86 9.35
C ALA A 94 6.19 -13.33 9.49
N THR A 95 5.59 -13.66 10.63
CA THR A 95 4.85 -14.92 10.84
C THR A 95 3.37 -14.62 10.66
N ILE A 96 2.69 -15.38 9.80
CA ILE A 96 1.27 -15.21 9.48
C ILE A 96 0.46 -16.29 10.18
N ASP A 97 -0.33 -15.92 11.20
CA ASP A 97 -1.04 -16.88 12.05
C ASP A 97 -2.47 -17.15 11.58
N THR A 98 -3.09 -16.21 10.88
CA THR A 98 -4.51 -16.31 10.50
C THR A 98 -4.75 -15.90 9.05
N GLY A 99 -5.83 -16.43 8.45
CA GLY A 99 -6.25 -16.03 7.11
C GLY A 99 -6.54 -14.53 6.99
N LYS A 100 -7.04 -13.89 8.05
CA LYS A 100 -7.29 -12.44 8.04
C LYS A 100 -5.98 -11.62 8.05
N GLU A 101 -4.95 -12.14 8.70
CA GLU A 101 -3.61 -11.57 8.67
C GLU A 101 -2.97 -11.73 7.28
N LEU A 102 -3.18 -12.87 6.62
CA LEU A 102 -2.78 -13.08 5.23
C LEU A 102 -3.49 -12.09 4.29
N ASP A 103 -4.81 -11.93 4.43
CA ASP A 103 -5.60 -10.97 3.62
C ASP A 103 -5.10 -9.53 3.81
N PHE A 104 -4.78 -9.17 5.05
CA PHE A 104 -4.13 -7.89 5.36
C PHE A 104 -2.79 -7.79 4.64
N PHE A 105 -1.91 -8.77 4.79
CA PHE A 105 -0.59 -8.77 4.18
C PHE A 105 -0.65 -8.60 2.65
N LEU A 106 -1.52 -9.36 1.98
CA LEU A 106 -1.71 -9.31 0.52
C LEU A 106 -2.29 -7.97 0.05
N ARG A 107 -3.15 -7.33 0.85
CA ARG A 107 -3.73 -6.03 0.52
C ARG A 107 -2.70 -4.90 0.58
N TYR A 108 -1.78 -4.94 1.54
CA TYR A 108 -0.80 -3.87 1.77
C TYR A 108 0.53 -4.10 1.05
N GLY A 109 0.87 -5.34 0.70
CA GLY A 109 2.08 -5.72 -0.04
C GLY A 109 2.13 -5.34 -1.53
N ARG A 110 1.40 -4.31 -1.99
CA ARG A 110 1.52 -3.65 -3.32
C ARG A 110 2.05 -4.49 -4.51
N SER A 111 1.48 -5.66 -4.78
CA SER A 111 1.88 -6.56 -5.88
C SER A 111 3.37 -6.97 -5.90
N MET A 112 4.11 -6.72 -4.82
CA MET A 112 5.50 -7.12 -4.67
C MET A 112 5.57 -8.48 -3.96
N HIS A 113 6.64 -9.22 -4.24
CA HIS A 113 6.93 -10.46 -3.55
C HIS A 113 7.74 -10.13 -2.30
N TYR A 114 7.18 -10.38 -1.12
CA TYR A 114 7.86 -10.19 0.16
C TYR A 114 8.22 -11.55 0.76
N TRP A 115 9.43 -11.63 1.32
CA TRP A 115 9.80 -12.76 2.15
C TRP A 115 9.02 -12.75 3.46
N VAL A 116 8.68 -13.94 3.95
CA VAL A 116 8.05 -14.18 5.25
C VAL A 116 8.93 -15.13 6.06
N GLY A 117 8.70 -15.22 7.37
CA GLY A 117 9.53 -15.99 8.31
C GLY A 117 9.36 -17.52 8.19
N LEU A 118 8.91 -18.01 7.04
CA LEU A 118 8.70 -19.42 6.78
C LEU A 118 9.99 -20.03 6.21
N HIS A 119 10.54 -21.04 6.87
CA HIS A 119 11.77 -21.70 6.47
C HIS A 119 11.72 -23.22 6.69
N ARG A 120 12.65 -23.96 6.09
CA ARG A 120 12.84 -25.40 6.33
C ARG A 120 14.29 -25.80 6.14
N ASP A 121 14.71 -26.80 6.90
CA ASP A 121 16.06 -27.38 6.80
C ASP A 121 16.02 -28.58 5.85
N GLY A 122 16.68 -28.48 4.69
CA GLY A 122 16.75 -29.57 3.71
C GLY A 122 15.35 -30.03 3.27
N SER A 123 15.01 -31.29 3.55
CA SER A 123 13.68 -31.88 3.28
C SER A 123 12.77 -31.96 4.52
N GLY A 124 13.11 -31.24 5.59
CA GLY A 124 12.32 -31.17 6.81
C GLY A 124 11.00 -30.40 6.65
N PRO A 125 10.17 -30.39 7.70
CA PRO A 125 8.92 -29.65 7.71
C PRO A 125 9.17 -28.13 7.67
N TRP A 126 8.20 -27.40 7.11
CA TRP A 126 8.18 -25.94 7.18
C TRP A 126 7.91 -25.45 8.60
N LYS A 127 8.66 -24.44 9.02
CA LYS A 127 8.61 -23.84 10.35
C LYS A 127 8.62 -22.33 10.24
N TRP A 128 7.97 -21.69 11.19
CA TRP A 128 8.08 -20.26 11.41
C TRP A 128 9.27 -19.95 12.32
N LEU A 129 9.77 -18.71 12.26
CA LEU A 129 10.88 -18.24 13.11
C LEU A 129 10.60 -18.35 14.61
N ASN A 130 9.33 -18.38 15.04
CA ASN A 130 8.93 -18.63 16.42
C ASN A 130 8.99 -20.13 16.83
N GLY A 131 9.40 -21.01 15.92
CA GLY A 131 9.53 -22.46 16.13
C GLY A 131 8.25 -23.26 15.88
N SER A 132 7.11 -22.60 15.63
CA SER A 132 5.86 -23.30 15.30
C SER A 132 5.93 -23.96 13.92
N LEU A 133 5.27 -25.11 13.77
CA LEU A 133 5.16 -25.80 12.49
C LEU A 133 4.13 -25.08 11.60
N TYR A 134 4.40 -25.04 10.31
CA TYR A 134 3.43 -24.60 9.34
C TYR A 134 2.26 -25.59 9.27
N ASN A 135 1.04 -25.09 9.49
CA ASN A 135 -0.19 -25.86 9.35
C ASN A 135 -0.89 -25.42 8.04
N ASN A 136 -0.85 -26.30 7.05
CA ASN A 136 -1.34 -26.04 5.69
C ASN A 136 -2.87 -26.06 5.59
#